data_AF-X8CDP7-F1
#
_entry.id   AF-X8CDP7-F1
#
_cell.length_a   1.000
_cell.length_b   1.000
_cell.length_c   1.000
_cell.angle_alpha   90.00
_cell.angle_beta   90.00
_cell.angle_gamma   90.00
#
_symmetry.space_group_name_H-M   'P 1'
#
loop_
_entity.id
_entity.type
_entity.pdbx_description
1 polymer ?
#
loop_
_entity_poly.entity_id
_entity_poly.type
_entity_poly.pdbx_seq_one_letter_code
_entity_poly.pdbx_strand_id
1 'polypeptide(L)'
;MTQSSTVFELARLGGSRRAIFVGAIRVGRDHIASTVYTLVLAYAGSSLPLLLLFSVANRSLTDVLTGESVAIEIARSAVGGMALALSVPLTTGIAAVLAKPSGGRKRGEAARSGPPLPA
;
A
#
# COMPACT_ATOMS: atom_id res chain seq x y z
N MET A 1 2.31 10.92 -5.36
CA MET A 1 1.57 10.42 -4.19
C MET A 1 0.07 10.65 -4.43
N THR A 2 -0.66 9.61 -4.87
CA THR A 2 -2.10 9.71 -5.18
C THR A 2 -2.99 9.29 -4.00
N GLN A 3 -2.43 8.48 -3.08
CA GLN A 3 -3.15 7.82 -1.98
C GLN A 3 -3.89 8.79 -1.05
N SER A 4 -3.24 9.86 -0.61
CA SER A 4 -3.89 10.88 0.22
C SER A 4 -5.05 11.55 -0.51
N SER A 5 -4.90 11.84 -1.81
CA SER A 5 -5.98 12.37 -2.64
C SER A 5 -7.17 11.42 -2.72
N THR A 6 -6.93 10.11 -2.91
CA THR A 6 -7.97 9.08 -2.90
C THR A 6 -8.71 9.03 -1.57
N VAL A 7 -8.00 9.14 -0.44
CA VAL A 7 -8.62 9.18 0.90
C VAL A 7 -9.51 10.41 1.06
N PHE A 8 -9.06 11.59 0.63
CA PHE A 8 -9.86 12.81 0.72
C PHE A 8 -11.06 12.83 -0.24
N GLU A 9 -10.94 12.23 -1.43
CA GLU A 9 -12.07 11.99 -2.33
C GLU A 9 -13.12 11.08 -1.68
N LEU A 10 -12.68 9.91 -1.16
CA LEU A 10 -13.58 8.99 -0.47
C LEU A 10 -14.24 9.63 0.77
N ALA A 11 -13.53 10.51 1.47
CA ALA A 11 -14.09 11.26 2.59
C ALA A 11 -15.18 12.26 2.17
N ARG A 12 -15.08 12.85 0.97
CA ARG A 12 -16.10 13.75 0.41
C ARG A 12 -17.39 13.03 0.05
N LEU A 13 -17.31 11.76 -0.37
CA LEU A 13 -18.46 10.92 -0.68
C LEU A 13 -19.24 10.49 0.59
N GLY A 14 -18.67 10.69 1.78
CA GLY A 14 -19.26 10.33 3.06
C GLY A 14 -19.06 8.86 3.44
N GLY A 15 -19.27 8.54 4.72
CA GLY A 15 -19.07 7.19 5.26
C GLY A 15 -18.23 7.17 6.53
N SER A 16 -18.08 6.00 7.15
CA SER A 16 -17.23 5.84 8.33
C SER A 16 -15.75 5.89 7.96
N ARG A 17 -14.88 6.29 8.89
CA ARG A 17 -13.41 6.25 8.71
C ARG A 17 -12.92 4.86 8.27
N ARG A 18 -13.56 3.80 8.76
CA ARG A 18 -13.28 2.41 8.35
C ARG A 18 -13.61 2.16 6.88
N ALA A 19 -14.75 2.65 6.40
CA ALA A 19 -15.13 2.52 4.99
C ALA A 19 -14.17 3.27 4.06
N ILE A 20 -13.77 4.48 4.45
CA ILE A 20 -12.78 5.30 3.72
C ILE A 20 -11.42 4.57 3.68
N PHE A 21 -10.95 4.07 4.82
CA PHE A 21 -9.70 3.31 4.90
C PHE A 21 -9.72 2.06 4.01
N VAL A 22 -10.74 1.21 4.14
CA VAL A 22 -10.85 -0.02 3.34
C VAL A 22 -10.97 0.28 1.85
N GLY A 23 -11.71 1.33 1.48
CA GLY A 23 -11.84 1.79 0.10
C GLY A 23 -10.50 2.24 -0.48
N ALA A 24 -9.77 3.09 0.24
CA ALA A 24 -8.46 3.58 -0.19
C ALA A 24 -7.41 2.46 -0.27
N ILE A 25 -7.44 1.52 0.68
CA ILE A 25 -6.56 0.33 0.66
C ILE A 25 -6.87 -0.56 -0.55
N ARG A 26 -8.14 -0.79 -0.91
CA ARG A 26 -8.48 -1.58 -2.11
C ARG A 26 -7.89 -0.97 -3.37
N VAL A 27 -7.97 0.35 -3.52
CA VAL A 27 -7.37 1.08 -4.66
C VAL A 27 -5.85 0.98 -4.63
N GLY A 28 -5.22 1.06 -3.45
CA GLY A 28 -3.76 1.00 -3.30
C GLY A 28 -3.16 -0.38 -3.46
N ARG A 29 -3.90 -1.44 -3.11
CA ARG A 29 -3.38 -2.81 -3.02
C ARG A 29 -2.79 -3.29 -4.35
N ASP A 30 -3.48 -3.06 -5.46
CA ASP A 30 -3.05 -3.59 -6.75
C ASP A 30 -1.77 -2.89 -7.23
N HIS A 31 -1.62 -1.60 -6.92
CA HIS A 31 -0.39 -0.87 -7.18
C HIS A 31 0.78 -1.37 -6.32
N ILE A 32 0.55 -1.62 -5.02
CA ILE A 32 1.56 -2.21 -4.12
C ILE A 32 1.95 -3.62 -4.59
N ALA A 33 0.99 -4.43 -5.02
CA ALA A 33 1.26 -5.78 -5.50
C ALA A 33 2.20 -5.76 -6.71
N SER A 34 1.98 -4.81 -7.65
CA SER A 34 2.84 -4.63 -8.82
C SER A 34 4.25 -4.15 -8.46
N THR A 35 4.39 -3.19 -7.53
CA THR A 35 5.71 -2.74 -7.07
C THR A 35 6.46 -3.85 -6.35
N VAL A 36 5.78 -4.62 -5.48
CA VAL A 36 6.37 -5.78 -4.81
C VAL A 36 6.82 -6.83 -5.82
N TYR A 37 5.99 -7.18 -6.80
CA TYR A 37 6.37 -8.12 -7.86
C TYR A 37 7.64 -7.67 -8.58
N THR A 38 7.72 -6.37 -8.89
CA THR A 38 8.88 -5.79 -9.58
C THR A 38 10.14 -5.82 -8.71
N LEU A 39 10.02 -5.51 -7.41
CA LEU A 39 11.15 -5.56 -6.47
C LEU A 39 11.66 -6.99 -6.28
N VAL A 40 10.75 -7.97 -6.12
CA VAL A 40 11.10 -9.39 -6.01
C VAL A 40 11.82 -9.85 -7.28
N LEU A 41 11.27 -9.52 -8.46
CA LEU A 41 11.88 -9.87 -9.74
C LEU A 41 13.26 -9.23 -9.91
N ALA A 42 13.41 -7.96 -9.54
CA ALA A 42 14.68 -7.24 -9.62
C ALA A 42 15.74 -7.86 -8.69
N TYR A 43 15.37 -8.24 -7.46
CA TYR A 43 16.28 -8.89 -6.51
C TYR A 43 16.67 -10.30 -6.94
N ALA A 44 15.71 -11.09 -7.43
CA ALA A 44 15.99 -12.41 -7.96
C ALA A 44 16.92 -12.31 -9.18
N GLY A 45 16.62 -11.40 -10.11
CA GLY A 45 17.42 -11.16 -11.30
C GLY A 45 18.84 -10.67 -11.00
N SER A 46 19.01 -9.74 -10.05
CA SER A 46 20.33 -9.24 -9.65
C SER A 46 21.17 -10.29 -8.92
N SER A 47 20.53 -11.33 -8.35
CA SER A 47 21.21 -12.44 -7.67
C SER A 47 21.69 -13.53 -8.64
N LEU A 48 21.22 -13.57 -9.89
CA LEU A 48 21.59 -14.60 -10.86
C LEU A 48 23.11 -14.69 -11.14
N PRO A 49 23.84 -13.57 -11.36
CA PRO A 49 25.28 -13.64 -11.60
C PRO A 49 26.06 -14.19 -10.41
N LEU A 50 25.62 -13.89 -9.18
CA LEU A 50 26.21 -14.46 -7.97
C LEU A 50 25.96 -15.97 -7.90
N LEU A 51 24.74 -16.42 -8.19
CA LEU A 51 24.41 -17.84 -8.25
C LEU A 51 25.25 -18.58 -9.31
N LEU A 52 25.46 -17.97 -10.49
CA LEU A 52 26.32 -18.51 -11.55
C LEU A 52 27.79 -18.55 -11.13
N LEU A 53 28.31 -17.49 -10.50
CA LEU A 53 29.68 -17.44 -9.99
C LEU A 53 29.92 -18.57 -8.97
N PHE A 54 28.97 -18.83 -8.07
CA PHE A 54 29.06 -19.93 -7.12
C PHE A 54 28.98 -21.28 -7.80
N SER A 55 28.10 -21.43 -8.80
CA SER A 55 28.00 -22.65 -9.61
C SER A 55 29.32 -22.97 -10.31
N VAL A 56 30.06 -21.97 -10.79
CA VAL A 56 31.35 -22.17 -11.48
C VAL A 56 32.51 -22.34 -10.50
N ALA A 57 32.50 -21.63 -9.36
CA ALA A 57 33.57 -21.69 -8.37
C ALA A 57 33.59 -23.00 -7.54
N ASN A 58 32.61 -23.88 -7.71
CA ASN A 58 32.44 -25.14 -6.98
C ASN A 58 32.49 -24.98 -5.44
N ARG A 59 32.24 -23.76 -4.94
CA ARG A 59 32.08 -23.49 -3.51
C ARG A 59 30.69 -23.95 -3.09
N SER A 60 30.59 -24.50 -1.87
CA SER A 60 29.28 -24.86 -1.35
C SER A 60 28.42 -23.58 -1.26
N LEU A 61 27.25 -23.60 -1.91
CA LEU A 61 26.26 -22.52 -1.79
C LEU A 61 25.92 -22.27 -0.32
N THR A 62 25.96 -23.33 0.48
CA THR A 62 25.64 -23.35 1.90
C THR A 62 26.56 -22.46 2.71
N ASP A 63 27.88 -22.55 2.55
CA ASP A 63 28.85 -21.78 3.35
C ASP A 63 28.72 -20.26 3.15
N VAL A 64 28.37 -19.84 1.94
CA VAL A 64 28.20 -18.42 1.59
C VAL A 64 26.82 -17.91 2.01
N LEU A 65 25.77 -18.72 1.85
CA LEU A 65 24.41 -18.39 2.30
C LEU A 65 24.31 -18.30 3.83
N THR A 66 25.06 -19.11 4.57
CA THR A 66 25.20 -18.98 6.02
C THR A 66 26.19 -17.89 6.43
N GLY A 67 26.86 -17.27 5.46
CA GLY A 67 27.78 -16.17 5.68
C GLY A 67 27.03 -14.95 6.23
N GLU A 68 27.57 -14.39 7.31
CA GLU A 68 26.97 -13.26 8.03
C GLU A 68 26.64 -12.08 7.10
N SER A 69 27.53 -11.74 6.16
CA SER A 69 27.35 -10.63 5.23
C SER A 69 26.17 -10.82 4.29
N VAL A 70 25.98 -12.04 3.77
CA VAL A 70 24.87 -12.38 2.85
C VAL A 70 23.55 -12.37 3.61
N ALA A 71 23.51 -12.96 4.82
CA ALA A 71 22.33 -12.93 5.67
C ALA A 71 21.90 -11.49 6.01
N ILE A 72 22.86 -10.62 6.34
CA ILE A 72 22.61 -9.19 6.61
C ILE A 72 22.03 -8.49 5.38
N GLU A 73 22.60 -8.72 4.19
CA GLU A 73 22.11 -8.05 2.97
C GLU A 73 20.70 -8.52 2.60
N ILE A 74 20.42 -9.82 2.71
CA ILE A 74 19.09 -10.39 2.47
C ILE A 74 18.08 -9.80 3.47
N ALA A 75 18.42 -9.78 4.75
CA ALA A 75 17.56 -9.22 5.79
C ALA A 75 17.29 -7.72 5.54
N ARG A 76 18.33 -6.94 5.23
CA ARG A 76 18.19 -5.50 4.93
C ARG A 76 17.29 -5.27 3.72
N SER A 77 17.48 -6.06 2.67
CA SER A 77 16.71 -6.02 1.43
C SER A 77 15.23 -6.34 1.66
N ALA A 78 14.96 -7.42 2.41
CA ALA A 78 13.61 -7.84 2.76
C ALA A 78 12.91 -6.80 3.65
N VAL A 79 13.59 -6.28 4.67
CA VAL A 79 13.08 -5.22 5.54
C VAL A 79 12.78 -3.95 4.74
N GLY A 80 13.67 -3.56 3.82
CA GLY A 80 13.46 -2.44 2.91
C GLY A 80 12.20 -2.61 2.06
N GLY A 81 12.02 -3.78 1.43
CA GLY A 81 10.82 -4.09 0.65
C GLY A 81 9.53 -4.08 1.49
N MET A 82 9.55 -4.67 2.69
CA MET A 82 8.42 -4.65 3.62
C MET A 82 8.09 -3.22 4.07
N ALA A 83 9.08 -2.41 4.41
CA ALA A 83 8.88 -1.02 4.81
C ALA A 83 8.27 -0.19 3.67
N LEU A 84 8.73 -0.38 2.43
CA LEU A 84 8.15 0.27 1.24
C LEU A 84 6.70 -0.15 1.02
N ALA A 85 6.40 -1.45 1.11
CA ALA A 85 5.03 -1.96 0.97
C ALA A 85 4.10 -1.46 2.09
N LEU A 86 4.61 -1.31 3.32
CA LEU A 86 3.87 -0.83 4.48
C LEU A 86 3.68 0.69 4.51
N SER A 87 4.47 1.46 3.75
CA SER A 87 4.37 2.91 3.71
C SER A 87 3.00 3.40 3.22
N VAL A 88 2.42 2.71 2.23
CA VAL A 88 1.07 3.03 1.72
C VAL A 88 -0.02 2.80 2.78
N PRO A 89 -0.20 1.60 3.35
CA PRO A 89 -1.24 1.38 4.35
C PRO A 89 -1.06 2.27 5.59
N LEU A 90 0.17 2.54 6.00
CA LEU A 90 0.46 3.46 7.10
C LEU A 90 -0.02 4.89 6.76
N THR A 91 0.34 5.41 5.59
CA THR A 91 -0.08 6.74 5.13
C THR A 91 -1.60 6.83 4.98
N THR A 92 -2.23 5.80 4.43
CA THR A 92 -3.69 5.71 4.26
C THR A 92 -4.40 5.70 5.62
N GLY A 93 -3.85 4.99 6.61
CA GLY A 93 -4.36 4.99 7.98
C GLY A 93 -4.33 6.37 8.61
N ILE A 94 -3.18 7.05 8.53
CA ILE A 94 -3.02 8.42 9.05
C ILE A 94 -4.00 9.38 8.36
N ALA A 95 -4.10 9.33 7.03
CA ALA A 95 -5.00 10.18 6.26
C ALA A 95 -6.47 9.92 6.59
N ALA A 96 -6.89 8.67 6.80
CA ALA A 96 -8.26 8.32 7.16
C ALA A 96 -8.66 8.80 8.56
N VAL A 97 -7.70 8.91 9.49
CA VAL A 97 -7.91 9.52 10.82
C VAL A 97 -8.04 11.04 10.71
N LEU A 98 -7.19 11.68 9.91
CA LEU A 98 -7.20 13.13 9.69
C LEU A 98 -8.41 13.61 8.89
N ALA A 99 -8.92 12.78 7.98
CA ALA A 99 -10.11 13.11 7.20
C ALA A 99 -11.32 13.26 8.13
N LYS A 100 -11.93 14.46 8.14
CA LYS A 100 -13.26 14.68 8.73
C LYS A 100 -14.28 14.09 7.75
N PRO A 101 -14.95 12.97 8.09
CA PRO A 101 -15.98 12.44 7.23
C PRO A 101 -17.12 13.45 7.21
N SER A 102 -17.45 13.99 6.04
CA SER A 102 -18.65 14.80 5.88
C SER A 102 -19.84 13.88 6.13
N GLY A 103 -20.38 13.90 7.35
CA GLY A 103 -21.64 13.24 7.66
C GLY A 103 -22.68 13.75 6.67
N GLY A 104 -23.37 12.82 5.98
CA GLY A 104 -24.35 13.07 4.92
C GLY A 104 -25.50 13.99 5.32
N ARG A 105 -25.22 15.26 5.55
CA ARG A 105 -26.20 16.29 5.84
C ARG A 105 -26.51 16.98 4.51
N LYS A 106 -27.80 16.92 4.13
CA LYS A 106 -28.47 17.58 2.98
C LYS A 106 -28.86 16.71 1.78
N ARG A 107 -29.29 15.45 1.98
CA ARG A 107 -30.19 14.80 1.00
C ARG A 107 -31.62 14.53 1.50
N GLY A 108 -31.86 14.63 2.82
CA GLY A 108 -33.20 14.49 3.40
C GLY A 108 -33.99 15.81 3.55
N GLU A 109 -33.35 16.97 3.36
CA GLU A 109 -33.99 18.28 3.59
C GLU A 109 -34.68 18.82 2.32
N ALA A 110 -34.07 18.59 1.15
CA ALA A 110 -34.66 18.96 -0.15
C ALA A 110 -35.95 18.19 -0.51
N ALA A 111 -36.17 17.03 0.11
CA ALA A 111 -37.40 16.24 -0.07
C ALA A 111 -38.54 16.65 0.88
N ARG A 112 -38.26 17.45 1.92
CA ARG A 112 -39.27 17.96 2.87
C ARG A 112 -39.73 19.39 2.59
N SER A 113 -39.02 20.10 1.70
CA SER A 113 -39.36 21.45 1.26
C SER A 113 -40.01 21.43 -0.13
N GLY A 114 -41.08 20.64 -0.28
CA GLY A 114 -41.99 20.79 -1.43
C GLY A 114 -42.83 22.07 -1.26
N PRO A 115 -43.23 22.74 -2.35
CA PRO A 115 -43.96 24.00 -2.26
C PRO A 115 -45.32 23.82 -1.56
N PRO A 116 -45.81 24.83 -0.80
CA PRO A 116 -47.10 24.75 -0.12
C PRO A 116 -48.23 24.57 -1.12
N LEU A 117 -49.18 23.69 -0.79
CA LEU A 117 -50.41 23.46 -1.55
C LEU A 117 -51.22 24.77 -1.63
N PRO A 118 -51.74 25.16 -2.80
CA PRO A 118 -52.66 26.28 -2.91
C PRO A 118 -53.96 25.97 -2.17
N ALA A 119 -54.49 26.98 -1.47
CA ALA A 119 -55.73 26.93 -0.67
C ALA A 119 -56.99 26.86 -1.54
#